data_AF-A0A1D1V9F0-F1
#
_entry.id   AF-A0A1D1V9F0-F1
#
_cell.length_a   1.000
_cell.length_b   1.000
_cell.length_c   1.000
_cell.angle_alpha   90.00
_cell.angle_beta   90.00
_cell.angle_gamma   90.00
#
_symmetry.space_group_name_H-M   'P 1'
#
loop_
_entity.id
_entity.type
_entity.pdbx_description
1 polymer ?
#
loop_
_entity_poly.entity_id
_entity_poly.type
_entity_poly.pdbx_seq_one_letter_code
_entity_poly.pdbx_strand_id
1 'polypeptide(L)'
;MPNGRHPIQNYQLFDQAQFPENVAVFTDVDLQCGREICVFGRSILLTDCDDFTKWFYRHRYQKEQEAIHMPDSTDAGKYGKVCPYNQHGSEEDSILNCQKLRPLQPLTDLRKYLLVDQDFEDPNSLVFSVKMITDDAIDGSRNFIMTYSLNDDGVCVKERVGAGRRNLRCCSDLYLPPSFFDEYEPLTERHSSSTRA
;
A
#
# COMPACT_ATOMS: atom_id res chain seq x y z
N MET A 1 34.67 -24.35 21.50
CA MET A 1 33.66 -25.14 20.78
C MET A 1 33.09 -24.29 19.65
N PRO A 2 33.42 -24.52 18.38
CA PRO A 2 32.72 -23.88 17.28
C PRO A 2 31.82 -24.90 16.54
N ASN A 3 30.53 -24.61 16.65
CA ASN A 3 29.37 -25.04 15.87
C ASN A 3 29.66 -25.79 14.56
N GLY A 4 29.37 -27.09 14.57
CA GLY A 4 29.30 -27.91 13.37
C GLY A 4 28.19 -27.44 12.44
N ARG A 5 28.55 -27.00 11.24
CA ARG A 5 27.62 -26.87 10.11
C ARG A 5 27.11 -28.26 9.77
N HIS A 6 25.80 -28.48 9.85
CA HIS A 6 25.18 -29.70 9.36
C HIS A 6 25.47 -29.84 7.85
N PRO A 7 25.90 -31.02 7.36
CA PRO A 7 26.06 -31.25 5.93
C PRO A 7 24.68 -31.16 5.26
N ILE A 8 24.59 -30.34 4.22
CA ILE A 8 23.40 -30.15 3.41
C ILE A 8 23.03 -31.51 2.80
N GLN A 9 21.90 -32.09 3.21
CA GLN A 9 21.44 -33.44 2.84
C GLN A 9 20.94 -33.57 1.40
N ASN A 10 21.23 -32.61 0.51
CA ASN A 10 20.61 -32.54 -0.83
C ASN A 10 21.40 -33.22 -1.95
N TYR A 11 22.51 -33.90 -1.66
CA TYR A 11 23.27 -34.61 -2.71
C TYR A 11 22.50 -35.81 -3.30
N GLN A 12 21.54 -36.39 -2.58
CA GLN A 12 20.88 -37.63 -3.00
C GLN A 12 19.81 -37.46 -4.09
N LEU A 13 19.30 -36.25 -4.34
CA LEU A 13 18.24 -36.02 -5.33
C LEU A 13 18.77 -35.82 -6.77
N PHE A 14 20.05 -35.47 -6.93
CA PHE A 14 20.65 -35.27 -8.25
C PHE A 14 21.24 -36.56 -8.85
N ASP A 15 21.55 -37.56 -8.02
CA ASP A 15 22.11 -38.86 -8.47
C ASP A 15 21.11 -39.72 -9.26
N GLN A 16 19.80 -39.42 -9.19
CA GLN A 16 18.73 -40.20 -9.83
C GLN A 16 18.19 -39.58 -11.13
N ALA A 17 18.71 -38.42 -11.55
CA ALA A 17 18.27 -37.78 -12.79
C ALA A 17 18.89 -38.47 -14.01
N GLN A 18 18.09 -39.21 -14.79
CA GLN A 18 18.48 -39.69 -16.12
C GLN A 18 18.46 -38.51 -17.10
N PHE A 19 19.61 -37.90 -17.34
CA PHE A 19 19.77 -36.88 -18.38
C PHE A 19 19.82 -37.55 -19.76
N PRO A 20 19.20 -36.97 -20.81
CA PRO A 20 19.29 -37.51 -22.15
C PRO A 20 20.74 -37.59 -22.63
N GLU A 21 21.06 -38.57 -23.50
CA GLU A 21 22.44 -38.95 -23.88
C GLU A 21 23.29 -37.83 -24.52
N ASN A 22 22.70 -36.67 -24.85
CA ASN A 22 23.38 -35.50 -25.43
C ASN A 22 23.15 -34.21 -24.62
N VAL A 23 23.20 -34.27 -23.29
CA VAL A 23 23.25 -33.06 -22.46
C VAL A 23 24.70 -32.72 -22.12
N ALA A 24 25.19 -31.60 -22.64
CA ALA A 24 26.46 -31.03 -22.19
C ALA A 24 26.29 -30.59 -20.73
N VAL A 25 26.98 -31.29 -19.83
CA VAL A 25 27.00 -30.97 -18.40
C VAL A 25 28.12 -29.97 -18.14
N PHE A 26 27.88 -29.00 -17.25
CA PHE A 26 28.93 -28.09 -16.82
C PHE A 26 30.05 -28.84 -16.11
N THR A 27 31.27 -28.53 -16.50
CA THR A 27 32.47 -28.98 -15.81
C THR A 27 33.02 -27.87 -14.93
N ASP A 28 33.96 -28.19 -14.06
CA ASP A 28 34.72 -27.21 -13.30
C ASP A 28 35.44 -26.21 -14.22
N VAL A 29 35.87 -26.61 -15.41
CA VAL A 29 36.50 -25.68 -16.37
C VAL A 29 35.56 -24.52 -16.80
N ASP A 30 34.25 -24.74 -16.73
CA ASP A 30 33.24 -23.75 -17.12
C ASP A 30 32.93 -22.74 -16.01
N LEU A 31 33.25 -23.06 -14.75
CA LEU A 31 32.90 -22.30 -13.55
C LEU A 31 34.04 -21.34 -13.13
N GLN A 32 34.27 -20.30 -13.92
CA GLN A 32 35.26 -19.25 -13.63
C GLN A 32 34.58 -17.92 -13.29
N CYS A 33 35.09 -17.23 -12.27
CA CYS A 33 34.69 -15.86 -11.94
C CYS A 33 34.92 -14.97 -13.18
N GLY A 34 33.93 -14.18 -13.54
CA GLY A 34 33.89 -13.39 -14.78
C GLY A 34 33.28 -14.09 -15.98
N ARG A 35 32.95 -15.38 -15.88
CA ARG A 35 32.09 -16.02 -16.87
C ARG A 35 30.64 -15.98 -16.46
N GLU A 36 29.81 -15.91 -17.50
CA GLU A 36 28.37 -16.03 -17.41
C GLU A 36 27.97 -17.46 -17.78
N ILE A 37 27.15 -18.09 -16.97
CA ILE A 37 26.64 -19.45 -17.19
C ILE A 37 25.11 -19.42 -17.29
N CYS A 38 24.57 -20.25 -18.16
CA CYS A 38 23.12 -20.38 -18.34
C CYS A 38 22.59 -21.58 -17.56
N VAL A 39 21.87 -21.33 -16.47
CA VAL A 39 21.29 -22.36 -15.61
C VAL A 39 19.77 -22.25 -15.68
N PHE A 40 19.10 -23.30 -16.17
CA PHE A 40 17.64 -23.35 -16.37
C PHE A 40 17.08 -22.14 -17.15
N GLY A 41 17.78 -21.72 -18.21
CA GLY A 41 17.38 -20.57 -19.04
C GLY A 41 17.61 -19.20 -18.40
N ARG A 42 18.28 -19.15 -17.24
CA ARG A 42 18.72 -17.90 -16.61
C ARG A 42 20.22 -17.73 -16.74
N SER A 43 20.62 -16.55 -17.18
CA SER A 43 22.02 -16.17 -17.29
C SER A 43 22.52 -15.67 -15.93
N ILE A 44 23.61 -16.25 -15.43
CA ILE A 44 24.17 -15.98 -14.11
C ILE A 44 25.65 -15.64 -14.27
N LEU A 45 26.04 -14.44 -13.84
CA LEU A 45 27.45 -14.04 -13.77
C LEU A 45 28.09 -14.58 -12.48
N LEU A 46 29.19 -15.32 -12.62
CA LEU A 46 29.98 -15.75 -11.47
C LEU A 46 30.88 -14.59 -11.03
N THR A 47 30.68 -14.08 -9.82
CA THR A 47 31.38 -12.87 -9.36
C THR A 47 32.51 -13.14 -8.39
N ASP A 48 32.36 -14.09 -7.48
CA ASP A 48 33.39 -14.46 -6.50
C ASP A 48 33.25 -15.94 -6.11
N CYS A 49 34.31 -16.51 -5.55
CA CYS A 49 34.33 -17.85 -5.00
C CYS A 49 35.11 -17.91 -3.68
N ASP A 50 34.89 -18.97 -2.90
CA ASP A 50 35.54 -19.16 -1.61
C ASP A 50 37.05 -19.49 -1.75
N ASP A 51 37.77 -19.39 -0.64
CA ASP A 51 39.23 -19.59 -0.62
C ASP A 51 39.64 -21.00 -1.02
N PHE A 52 38.81 -22.00 -0.70
CA PHE A 52 39.03 -23.38 -1.12
C PHE A 52 38.97 -23.52 -2.65
N THR A 53 37.95 -22.94 -3.27
CA THR A 53 37.81 -22.96 -4.73
C THR A 53 38.95 -22.19 -5.39
N LYS A 54 39.33 -21.01 -4.87
CA LYS A 54 40.52 -20.26 -5.34
C LYS A 54 41.80 -21.10 -5.31
N TRP A 55 42.02 -21.81 -4.21
CA TRP A 55 43.15 -22.73 -4.07
C TRP A 55 43.08 -23.87 -5.08
N PHE A 56 41.91 -24.50 -5.25
CA PHE A 56 41.72 -25.60 -6.21
C PHE A 56 42.07 -25.20 -7.64
N TYR A 57 41.54 -24.07 -8.14
CA TYR A 57 41.84 -23.60 -9.50
C TYR A 57 43.31 -23.23 -9.69
N ARG A 58 43.95 -22.63 -8.66
CA ARG A 58 45.36 -22.30 -8.70
C ARG A 58 46.25 -23.54 -8.82
N HIS A 59 45.91 -24.63 -8.13
CA HIS A 59 46.73 -25.84 -8.13
C HIS A 59 46.42 -26.76 -9.32
N ARG A 60 45.15 -26.89 -9.69
CA ARG A 60 44.69 -27.80 -10.75
C ARG A 60 44.88 -27.23 -12.15
N TYR A 61 44.64 -25.93 -12.31
CA TYR A 61 44.57 -25.24 -13.60
C TYR A 61 45.53 -24.05 -13.72
N GLN A 62 46.29 -23.72 -12.67
CA GLN A 62 47.18 -22.55 -12.64
C GLN A 62 46.46 -21.24 -12.98
N LYS A 63 45.17 -21.15 -12.60
CA LYS A 63 44.32 -19.98 -12.79
C LYS A 63 44.01 -19.33 -11.44
N GLU A 64 44.16 -18.02 -11.36
CA GLU A 64 43.64 -17.24 -10.24
C GLU A 64 42.19 -16.83 -10.51
N GLN A 65 41.36 -16.98 -9.48
CA GLN A 65 39.94 -16.63 -9.51
C GLN A 65 39.79 -15.30 -8.76
N GLU A 66 39.73 -14.20 -9.50
CA GLU A 66 39.59 -12.86 -8.93
C GLU A 66 38.11 -12.47 -8.77
N ALA A 67 37.80 -11.81 -7.67
CA ALA A 67 36.46 -11.31 -7.39
C ALA A 67 36.15 -10.11 -8.30
N ILE A 68 34.98 -10.14 -8.94
CA ILE A 68 34.48 -9.04 -9.75
C ILE A 68 33.56 -8.19 -8.89
N HIS A 69 33.95 -6.92 -8.74
CA HIS A 69 33.12 -5.93 -8.08
C HIS A 69 31.93 -5.58 -8.99
N MET A 70 30.74 -6.06 -8.63
CA MET A 70 29.52 -5.54 -9.25
C MET A 70 29.23 -4.14 -8.72
N PRO A 71 28.77 -3.21 -9.56
CA PRO A 71 28.30 -1.92 -9.06
C PRO A 71 27.17 -2.16 -8.06
N ASP A 72 27.20 -1.46 -6.93
CA ASP A 72 26.10 -1.47 -5.99
C ASP A 72 24.81 -1.12 -6.74
N SER A 73 23.79 -1.98 -6.63
CA SER A 73 22.49 -1.71 -7.22
C SER A 73 21.93 -0.44 -6.60
N THR A 74 22.02 0.68 -7.33
CA THR A 74 21.44 1.97 -6.92
C THR A 74 19.91 1.95 -6.92
N ASP A 75 19.31 0.88 -7.43
CA ASP A 75 17.90 0.57 -7.27
C ASP A 75 17.65 -0.06 -5.89
N ALA A 76 17.90 0.71 -4.83
CA ALA A 76 17.10 0.56 -3.62
C ALA A 76 15.65 0.76 -4.06
N GLY A 77 14.91 -0.34 -4.14
CA GLY A 77 13.65 -0.45 -4.86
C GLY A 77 12.80 0.79 -4.74
N LYS A 78 12.62 1.50 -5.86
CA LYS A 78 11.60 2.54 -5.97
C LYS A 78 10.28 1.84 -5.72
N TYR A 79 9.75 1.93 -4.50
CA TYR A 79 8.40 1.49 -4.21
C TYR A 79 7.50 2.16 -5.25
N GLY A 80 6.78 1.33 -6.01
CA GLY A 80 5.88 1.83 -7.05
C GLY A 80 4.93 2.86 -6.43
N LYS A 81 4.49 3.83 -7.24
CA LYS A 81 3.41 4.74 -6.83
C LYS A 81 2.25 3.91 -6.29
N VAL A 82 1.65 4.35 -5.19
CA VAL A 82 0.47 3.69 -4.61
C VAL A 82 -0.57 3.53 -5.70
N CYS A 83 -1.18 2.34 -5.75
CA CYS A 83 -2.25 2.01 -6.69
C CYS A 83 -3.39 3.05 -6.55
N PRO A 84 -3.99 3.55 -7.65
CA PRO A 84 -5.19 4.36 -7.56
C PRO A 84 -6.31 3.58 -6.85
N TYR A 85 -7.16 4.28 -6.10
CA TYR A 85 -8.29 3.68 -5.42
C TYR A 85 -9.22 2.96 -6.41
N ASN A 86 -9.57 1.71 -6.11
CA ASN A 86 -10.36 0.84 -6.98
C ASN A 86 -11.89 1.04 -6.85
N GLN A 87 -12.34 2.07 -6.11
CA GLN A 87 -13.76 2.37 -5.84
C GLN A 87 -14.49 1.31 -5.01
N HIS A 88 -13.76 0.39 -4.36
CA HIS A 88 -14.32 -0.60 -3.46
C HIS A 88 -13.77 -0.43 -2.04
N GLY A 89 -14.67 -0.39 -1.05
CA GLY A 89 -14.29 -0.25 0.36
C GLY A 89 -14.05 1.20 0.76
N SER A 90 -13.09 1.43 1.66
CA SER A 90 -12.57 2.77 1.94
C SER A 90 -11.22 2.96 1.24
N GLU A 91 -10.83 4.21 1.04
CA GLU A 91 -9.52 4.52 0.50
C GLU A 91 -8.40 4.02 1.43
N GLU A 92 -8.56 4.15 2.75
CA GLU A 92 -7.56 3.67 3.70
C GLU A 92 -7.38 2.15 3.63
N ASP A 93 -8.48 1.40 3.49
CA ASP A 93 -8.45 -0.06 3.35
C ASP A 93 -7.73 -0.50 2.06
N SER A 94 -8.00 0.20 0.95
CA SER A 94 -7.33 -0.05 -0.33
C SER A 94 -5.84 0.24 -0.27
N ILE A 95 -5.43 1.33 0.38
CA ILE A 95 -4.02 1.69 0.54
C ILE A 95 -3.30 0.62 1.38
N LEU A 96 -3.89 0.17 2.48
CA LEU A 96 -3.29 -0.85 3.35
C LEU A 96 -3.13 -2.19 2.63
N ASN A 97 -4.08 -2.56 1.78
CA ASN A 97 -4.00 -3.75 0.95
C ASN A 97 -2.85 -3.69 -0.07
N CYS A 98 -2.56 -2.52 -0.64
CA CYS A 98 -1.41 -2.32 -1.53
C CYS A 98 -0.06 -2.24 -0.77
N GLN A 99 -0.06 -1.95 0.54
CA GLN A 99 1.15 -1.85 1.35
C GLN A 99 1.60 -3.17 1.99
N LYS A 100 0.68 -4.09 2.30
CA LYS A 100 0.97 -5.31 3.07
C LYS A 100 0.41 -6.55 2.38
N LEU A 101 1.20 -7.62 2.33
CA LEU A 101 0.77 -8.91 1.77
C LEU A 101 -0.43 -9.52 2.51
N ARG A 102 -0.53 -9.29 3.82
CA ARG A 102 -1.69 -9.65 4.61
C ARG A 102 -2.52 -8.39 4.86
N PRO A 103 -3.80 -8.37 4.47
CA PRO A 103 -4.66 -7.23 4.74
C PRO A 103 -4.75 -7.03 6.25
N LEU A 104 -4.62 -5.78 6.66
CA LEU A 104 -4.80 -5.34 8.04
C LEU A 104 -5.97 -4.39 8.08
N GLN A 105 -6.76 -4.49 9.15
CA GLN A 105 -7.81 -3.51 9.40
C GLN A 105 -7.18 -2.12 9.56
N PRO A 106 -7.75 -1.07 8.93
CA PRO A 106 -7.38 0.30 9.20
C PRO A 106 -7.46 0.62 10.69
N LEU A 107 -6.44 1.30 11.21
CA LEU A 107 -6.44 1.76 12.59
C LEU A 107 -7.30 3.02 12.69
N THR A 108 -8.39 2.93 13.43
CA THR A 108 -9.18 4.10 13.84
C THR A 108 -8.39 4.92 14.86
N ASP A 109 -8.58 6.24 14.91
CA ASP A 109 -7.97 7.08 15.94
C ASP A 109 -8.59 6.77 17.32
N LEU A 110 -7.98 5.80 18.00
CA LEU A 110 -8.41 5.33 19.32
C LEU A 110 -8.39 6.45 20.35
N ARG A 111 -7.50 7.44 20.20
CA ARG A 111 -7.42 8.57 21.13
C ARG A 111 -8.67 9.42 21.03
N LYS A 112 -9.14 9.68 19.80
CA LYS A 112 -10.36 10.45 19.55
C LYS A 112 -11.58 9.70 20.07
N TYR A 113 -11.68 8.41 19.79
CA TYR A 113 -12.73 7.55 20.35
C TYR A 113 -12.75 7.57 21.89
N LEU A 114 -11.61 7.37 22.55
CA LEU A 114 -11.55 7.27 24.02
C LEU A 114 -11.74 8.61 24.76
N LEU A 115 -11.44 9.75 24.13
CA LEU A 115 -11.54 11.07 24.76
C LEU A 115 -12.85 11.78 24.43
N VAL A 116 -13.42 11.51 23.26
CA VAL A 116 -14.62 12.18 22.77
C VAL A 116 -15.85 11.31 22.97
N ASP A 117 -15.74 9.98 22.95
CA ASP A 117 -16.87 9.05 23.09
C ASP A 117 -16.97 8.45 24.52
N GLN A 118 -16.73 9.27 25.55
CA GLN A 118 -16.77 8.81 26.94
C GLN A 118 -18.18 8.55 27.48
N ASP A 119 -19.19 9.20 26.91
CA ASP A 119 -20.58 9.10 27.35
C ASP A 119 -21.44 8.40 26.28
N PHE A 120 -21.75 7.12 26.53
CA PHE A 120 -22.56 6.27 25.63
C PHE A 120 -23.99 6.79 25.39
N GLU A 121 -24.47 7.72 26.23
CA GLU A 121 -25.84 8.26 26.17
C GLU A 121 -25.95 9.52 25.30
N ASP A 122 -24.88 10.32 25.19
CA ASP A 122 -24.83 11.54 24.39
C ASP A 122 -23.67 11.44 23.38
N PRO A 123 -23.92 10.97 22.14
CA PRO A 123 -22.87 10.95 21.14
C PRO A 123 -22.40 12.39 20.90
N ASN A 124 -21.10 12.63 21.09
CA ASN A 124 -20.46 13.92 20.89
C ASN A 124 -20.55 14.32 19.41
N SER A 125 -21.69 14.92 19.08
CA SER A 125 -22.09 15.26 17.73
C SER A 125 -22.68 16.66 17.71
N LEU A 126 -22.22 17.46 16.75
CA LEU A 126 -22.69 18.82 16.56
C LEU A 126 -23.82 18.80 15.54
N VAL A 127 -25.00 19.26 15.95
CA VAL A 127 -26.21 19.23 15.12
C VAL A 127 -26.59 20.64 14.71
N PHE A 128 -26.68 20.87 13.41
CA PHE A 128 -27.03 22.16 12.80
C PHE A 128 -28.28 22.04 11.95
N SER A 129 -29.11 23.09 11.93
CA SER A 129 -30.19 23.22 10.97
C SER A 129 -29.68 23.96 9.75
N VAL A 130 -29.75 23.33 8.57
CA VAL A 130 -29.21 23.89 7.33
C VAL A 130 -30.27 23.94 6.22
N LYS A 131 -30.12 24.89 5.31
CA LYS A 131 -30.91 25.03 4.09
C LYS A 131 -29.99 25.14 2.89
N MET A 132 -30.43 24.59 1.76
CA MET A 132 -29.72 24.74 0.51
C MET A 132 -29.92 26.16 -0.04
N ILE A 133 -28.83 26.81 -0.43
CA ILE A 133 -28.88 28.09 -1.16
C ILE A 133 -28.99 27.73 -2.65
N THR A 134 -30.17 27.93 -3.23
CA THR A 134 -30.47 27.62 -4.63
C THR A 134 -31.59 28.53 -5.14
N ASP A 135 -31.63 28.76 -6.45
CA ASP A 135 -32.67 29.52 -7.13
C ASP A 135 -33.97 28.69 -7.28
N ASP A 136 -33.90 27.37 -7.12
CA ASP A 136 -35.05 26.47 -7.18
C ASP A 136 -35.92 26.59 -5.92
N ALA A 137 -37.14 27.11 -6.10
CA ALA A 137 -38.09 27.32 -5.01
C ALA A 137 -38.46 26.04 -4.23
N ILE A 138 -38.39 24.87 -4.88
CA ILE A 138 -38.67 23.58 -4.25
C ILE A 138 -37.52 23.20 -3.32
N ASP A 139 -36.28 23.33 -3.76
CA ASP A 139 -35.11 22.89 -3.01
C ASP A 139 -34.70 23.91 -1.93
N GLY A 140 -34.87 25.22 -2.18
CA GLY A 140 -34.72 26.26 -1.17
C GLY A 140 -35.76 26.19 -0.04
N SER A 141 -36.89 25.50 -0.25
CA SER A 141 -37.90 25.28 0.78
C SER A 141 -37.61 24.10 1.71
N ARG A 142 -36.65 23.22 1.34
CA ARG A 142 -36.31 22.02 2.12
C ARG A 142 -35.44 22.39 3.32
N ASN A 143 -35.73 21.79 4.47
CA ASN A 143 -34.93 21.93 5.68
C ASN A 143 -34.14 20.66 5.91
N PHE A 144 -32.86 20.80 6.23
CA PHE A 144 -31.99 19.68 6.54
C PHE A 144 -31.43 19.82 7.95
N ILE A 145 -31.07 18.68 8.53
CA ILE A 145 -30.20 18.60 9.70
C ILE A 145 -28.85 18.11 9.21
N MET A 146 -27.79 18.85 9.55
CA MET A 146 -26.42 18.42 9.40
C MET A 146 -25.90 17.99 10.77
N THR A 147 -25.40 16.78 10.87
CA THR A 147 -24.76 16.23 12.07
C THR A 147 -23.29 16.01 11.76
N TYR A 148 -22.41 16.66 12.51
CA TYR A 148 -20.97 16.42 12.47
C TYR A 148 -20.56 15.58 13.67
N SER A 149 -19.97 14.42 13.43
CA SER A 149 -19.56 13.49 14.46
C SER A 149 -18.12 13.78 14.88
N LEU A 150 -17.92 14.12 16.16
CA LEU A 150 -16.59 14.44 16.69
C LEU A 150 -15.71 13.21 16.87
N ASN A 151 -16.24 11.99 16.74
CA ASN A 151 -15.47 10.76 16.91
C ASN A 151 -14.69 10.42 15.64
N ASP A 152 -15.32 10.58 14.48
CA ASP A 152 -14.81 10.15 13.17
C ASP A 152 -14.72 11.29 12.14
N ASP A 153 -15.04 12.54 12.51
CA ASP A 153 -15.10 13.71 11.61
C ASP A 153 -16.10 13.56 10.44
N GLY A 154 -16.97 12.55 10.50
CA GLY A 154 -17.98 12.31 9.48
C GLY A 154 -19.11 13.34 9.55
N VAL A 155 -19.61 13.74 8.38
CA VAL A 155 -20.80 14.60 8.24
C VAL A 155 -21.96 13.78 7.72
N CYS A 156 -23.10 13.84 8.40
CA CYS A 156 -24.36 13.29 7.93
C CYS A 156 -25.38 14.40 7.69
N VAL A 157 -25.96 14.46 6.49
CA VAL A 157 -27.03 15.41 6.15
C VAL A 157 -28.33 14.64 5.93
N LYS A 158 -29.36 14.99 6.70
CA LYS A 158 -30.69 14.37 6.64
C LYS A 158 -31.77 15.41 6.36
N GLU A 159 -32.72 15.08 5.50
CA GLU A 159 -33.89 15.94 5.27
C GLU A 159 -34.85 15.88 6.46
N ARG A 160 -35.27 17.04 6.98
CA ARG A 160 -36.38 17.09 7.94
C ARG A 160 -37.70 16.96 7.20
N VAL A 161 -38.34 15.81 7.36
CA VAL A 161 -39.71 15.60 6.90
C VAL A 161 -40.65 16.48 7.75
N GLY A 162 -41.18 17.54 7.16
CA GLY A 162 -42.21 18.36 7.79
C GLY A 162 -43.47 17.54 8.09
N ALA A 163 -44.18 17.91 9.17
CA ALA A 163 -45.41 17.28 9.68
C ALA A 163 -46.60 17.34 8.70
N GLY A 164 -46.46 16.68 7.54
CA GLY A 164 -47.42 16.70 6.43
C GLY A 164 -46.96 15.94 5.18
N ARG A 165 -45.68 15.59 5.05
CA ARG A 165 -45.15 14.84 3.89
C ARG A 165 -44.84 13.39 4.26
N ARG A 166 -45.87 12.56 4.45
CA ARG A 166 -45.72 11.12 4.78
C ARG A 166 -45.37 10.20 3.60
N ASN A 167 -45.19 10.73 2.38
CA ASN A 167 -45.09 9.92 1.16
C ASN A 167 -43.85 10.21 0.29
N LEU A 168 -42.66 10.35 0.89
CA LEU A 168 -41.41 10.26 0.13
C LEU A 168 -40.55 9.16 0.74
N ARG A 169 -40.52 8.02 0.06
CA ARG A 169 -39.84 6.78 0.43
C ARG A 169 -38.32 6.83 0.19
N CYS A 170 -37.74 8.02 0.26
CA CYS A 170 -36.31 8.24 0.07
C CYS A 170 -35.85 9.24 1.13
N CYS A 171 -35.63 8.76 2.36
CA CYS A 171 -34.69 9.42 3.25
C CYS A 171 -33.30 9.14 2.65
N SER A 172 -32.87 9.97 1.70
CA SER A 172 -31.49 9.98 1.24
C SER A 172 -30.66 10.63 2.34
N ASP A 173 -30.25 9.83 3.31
CA ASP A 173 -29.22 10.23 4.27
C ASP A 173 -27.91 10.28 3.49
N LEU A 174 -27.34 11.48 3.32
CA LEU A 174 -26.03 11.65 2.70
C LEU A 174 -24.99 11.61 3.81
N TYR A 175 -24.17 10.57 3.84
CA TYR A 175 -22.97 10.51 4.67
C TYR A 175 -21.76 10.92 3.83
N LEU A 176 -21.03 11.93 4.32
CA LEU A 176 -19.81 12.43 3.73
C LEU A 176 -18.66 12.03 4.67
N PRO A 177 -17.72 11.18 4.22
CA PRO A 177 -16.54 10.84 5.01
C PRO A 177 -15.63 12.08 5.16
N PRO A 178 -14.73 12.11 6.16
CA PRO A 178 -13.81 13.24 6.38
C PRO A 178 -13.00 13.61 5.13
N SER A 179 -12.54 12.59 4.40
CA SER A 179 -11.76 12.74 3.17
C SER A 179 -12.49 13.50 2.06
N PHE A 180 -13.82 13.58 2.10
CA PHE A 180 -14.59 14.39 1.15
C PHE A 180 -14.25 15.89 1.25
N PHE A 181 -13.86 16.36 2.43
CA PHE A 181 -13.55 17.77 2.67
C PHE A 181 -12.08 18.12 2.43
N ASP A 182 -11.18 17.13 2.41
CA ASP A 182 -9.74 17.33 2.18
C ASP A 182 -9.44 17.78 0.73
N GLU A 183 -10.33 17.47 -0.22
CA GLU A 183 -10.22 17.92 -1.61
C GLU A 183 -10.83 19.32 -1.86
N TYR A 184 -11.49 19.93 -0.86
CA TYR A 184 -12.18 21.20 -1.04
C TYR A 184 -11.23 22.37 -0.74
N GLU A 185 -10.59 22.90 -1.78
CA GLU A 185 -9.96 24.23 -1.73
C GLU A 185 -11.01 25.25 -1.25
N PRO A 186 -10.77 25.98 -0.14
CA PRO A 186 -11.73 26.94 0.36
C PRO A 186 -11.94 28.01 -0.70
N LEU A 187 -13.20 28.24 -1.10
CA LEU A 187 -13.58 29.41 -1.89
C LEU A 187 -13.23 30.65 -1.08
N THR A 188 -12.03 31.18 -1.31
CA THR A 188 -11.53 32.38 -0.65
C THR A 188 -12.55 33.49 -0.81
N GLU A 189 -12.88 34.10 0.33
CA GLU A 189 -13.85 35.16 0.47
C GLU A 189 -13.57 36.26 -0.56
N ARG A 190 -14.50 36.45 -1.50
CA ARG A 190 -14.59 37.72 -2.24
C ARG A 190 -15.04 38.78 -1.25
N HIS A 191 -14.10 39.32 -0.47
CA HIS A 191 -14.30 40.60 0.20
C HIS A 191 -14.68 41.62 -0.88
N SER A 192 -15.95 42.03 -0.86
CA SER A 192 -16.38 43.25 -1.51
C SER A 192 -15.78 44.43 -0.75
N SER A 193 -14.55 44.80 -1.11
CA SER A 193 -14.01 46.12 -0.82
C SER A 193 -14.78 47.14 -1.67
N SER A 194 -15.97 47.52 -1.19
CA SER A 194 -16.67 48.72 -1.64
C SER A 194 -15.93 49.93 -1.08
N THR A 195 -14.83 50.32 -1.74
CA THR A 195 -14.23 51.64 -1.54
C THR A 195 -15.13 52.68 -2.20
N ARG A 196 -15.69 53.51 -1.32
CA ARG A 196 -16.28 54.84 -1.53
C ARG A 196 -15.71 55.62 -2.74
N ALA A 197 -16.60 56.19 -3.53
CA ALA A 197 -16.43 57.49 -4.20
C ALA A 197 -17.74 58.26 -4.06
#